data_AF-A0A929BSN6-F1
#
_entry.id   AF-A0A929BSN6-F1
#
_cell.length_a   1.000
_cell.length_b   1.000
_cell.length_c   1.000
_cell.angle_alpha   90.00
_cell.angle_beta   90.00
_cell.angle_gamma   90.00
#
_symmetry.space_group_name_H-M   'P 1'
#
loop_
_entity.id
_entity.type
_entity.pdbx_description
1 polymer ?
#
loop_
_entity_poly.entity_id
_entity_poly.type
_entity_poly.pdbx_seq_one_letter_code
_entity_poly.pdbx_strand_id
1 'polypeptide(L)'
;WIDTAGFNRYQVIYASTSPQAKETLNRITAYVVVDKVLSTVMNVFSAFFFVPIVLSWVIIPIACLVIFALTTSASEISAPHGRRALGLAMLLQLGVKLFFFSDLLSRFPFGSLIFSSLDPSLGLLLGRWIFPLLLAALSAGVAWIYLKRGRSQSIFVAYFIYAAVDSFLTLVVYVALPMG
;
A
#
# COMPACT_ATOMS: atom_id res chain seq x y z
N TRP A 1 -4.12 -14.03 -31.04
CA TRP A 1 -4.86 -12.77 -30.91
C TRP A 1 -3.85 -11.64 -30.74
N ILE A 2 -4.09 -10.46 -31.31
CA ILE A 2 -3.15 -9.33 -31.24
C ILE A 2 -3.85 -8.20 -30.49
N ASP A 3 -3.29 -7.79 -29.36
CA ASP A 3 -3.74 -6.63 -28.59
C ASP A 3 -2.75 -5.48 -28.69
N THR A 4 -3.23 -4.27 -28.39
CA THR A 4 -2.40 -3.08 -28.31
C THR A 4 -1.80 -2.98 -26.91
N ALA A 5 -0.48 -3.09 -26.79
CA ALA A 5 0.25 -3.04 -25.52
C ALA A 5 1.03 -1.73 -25.32
N GLY A 6 0.63 -0.67 -26.02
CA GLY A 6 1.25 0.67 -25.98
C GLY A 6 1.68 1.19 -27.35
N PHE A 7 2.37 2.33 -27.38
CA PHE A 7 2.85 2.95 -28.61
C PHE A 7 3.77 2.01 -29.39
N ASN A 8 3.31 1.57 -30.57
CA ASN A 8 4.01 0.64 -31.46
C ASN A 8 4.42 -0.70 -30.80
N ARG A 9 3.71 -1.12 -29.75
CA ARG A 9 3.89 -2.41 -29.08
C ARG A 9 2.59 -3.21 -29.19
N TYR A 10 2.70 -4.44 -29.69
CA TYR A 10 1.57 -5.34 -29.85
C TYR A 10 1.77 -6.59 -28.99
N GLN A 11 0.80 -6.91 -28.13
CA GLN A 11 0.77 -8.17 -27.39
C GLN A 11 0.18 -9.25 -28.29
N VAL A 12 1.03 -10.15 -28.76
CA VAL A 12 0.60 -11.31 -29.56
C VAL A 12 0.38 -12.48 -28.62
N ILE A 13 -0.88 -12.81 -28.34
CA ILE A 13 -1.25 -14.03 -27.62
C ILE A 13 -1.26 -15.18 -28.62
N TYR A 14 -0.24 -16.03 -28.53
CA TYR A 14 -0.06 -17.22 -29.34
C TYR A 14 -0.35 -18.48 -28.52
N ALA A 15 -1.45 -19.16 -28.81
CA ALA A 15 -1.82 -20.42 -28.18
C ALA A 15 -1.42 -21.59 -29.09
N SER A 16 -0.46 -22.40 -28.65
CA SER A 16 0.00 -23.59 -29.36
C SER A 16 0.31 -24.71 -28.36
N THR A 17 -0.05 -25.93 -28.70
CA THR A 17 0.29 -27.15 -27.94
C THR A 17 1.62 -27.76 -28.37
N SER A 18 2.31 -27.17 -29.35
CA SER A 18 3.58 -27.70 -29.85
C SER A 18 4.71 -27.53 -28.82
N PRO A 19 5.53 -28.57 -28.57
CA PRO A 19 6.65 -28.50 -27.62
C PRO A 19 7.67 -27.40 -27.97
N GLN A 20 7.96 -27.24 -29.27
CA GLN A 20 8.92 -26.26 -29.79
C GLN A 20 8.47 -24.81 -29.57
N ALA A 21 7.17 -24.51 -29.72
CA ALA A 21 6.65 -23.19 -29.41
C ALA A 21 6.74 -22.91 -27.92
N LYS A 22 6.42 -23.89 -27.06
CA LYS A 22 6.50 -23.74 -25.60
C LYS A 22 7.92 -23.43 -25.13
N GLU A 23 8.92 -24.11 -25.69
CA GLU A 23 10.33 -23.93 -25.32
C GLU A 23 10.90 -22.57 -25.75
N THR A 24 10.42 -22.04 -26.87
CA THR A 24 10.85 -20.74 -27.39
C THR A 24 10.12 -19.57 -26.71
N LEU A 25 8.80 -19.68 -26.50
CA LEU A 25 7.96 -18.62 -25.94
C LEU A 25 8.02 -18.50 -24.41
N ASN A 26 8.25 -19.60 -23.66
CA ASN A 26 8.38 -19.54 -22.19
C ASN A 26 9.81 -19.19 -21.73
N ARG A 27 10.72 -18.83 -22.64
CA ARG A 27 12.09 -18.54 -22.25
C ARG A 27 12.18 -17.18 -21.57
N ILE A 28 12.41 -17.20 -20.25
CA ILE A 28 12.72 -15.99 -19.48
C ILE A 28 14.06 -15.45 -19.99
N THR A 29 14.01 -14.36 -20.75
CA THR A 29 15.19 -13.67 -21.27
C THR A 29 15.56 -12.54 -20.33
N ALA A 30 16.86 -12.20 -20.22
CA ALA A 30 17.33 -11.09 -19.39
C ALA A 30 16.60 -9.77 -19.71
N TYR A 31 16.31 -9.51 -20.99
CA TYR A 31 15.50 -8.37 -21.43
C TYR A 31 14.12 -8.32 -20.76
N VAL A 32 13.41 -9.45 -20.66
CA VAL A 32 12.08 -9.52 -20.04
C VAL A 32 12.14 -9.17 -18.55
N VAL A 33 13.17 -9.68 -17.86
CA VAL A 33 13.39 -9.37 -16.44
C VAL A 33 13.68 -7.88 -16.25
N VAL A 34 14.58 -7.31 -17.07
CA VAL A 34 14.94 -5.89 -16.98
C VAL A 34 13.76 -4.98 -17.30
N ASP A 35 13.00 -5.27 -18.36
CA ASP A 35 11.80 -4.49 -18.75
C ASP A 35 10.74 -4.54 -17.64
N LYS A 36 10.48 -5.72 -17.05
CA LYS A 36 9.52 -5.85 -15.93
C LYS A 36 9.99 -5.10 -14.68
N VAL A 37 11.28 -5.19 -14.32
CA VAL A 37 11.84 -4.45 -13.17
C VAL A 37 11.74 -2.95 -13.40
N LEU A 38 12.16 -2.45 -14.57
CA LEU A 38 12.12 -1.02 -14.88
C LEU A 38 10.68 -0.49 -14.90
N SER A 39 9.75 -1.24 -15.51
CA SER A 39 8.32 -0.93 -15.50
C SER A 39 7.77 -0.85 -14.06
N THR A 40 8.11 -1.83 -13.22
CA THR A 40 7.67 -1.84 -11.81
C THR A 40 8.20 -0.62 -11.05
N VAL A 41 9.47 -0.25 -11.25
CA VAL A 41 10.06 0.95 -10.64
C VAL A 41 9.36 2.22 -11.11
N MET A 42 9.07 2.33 -12.41
CA MET A 42 8.32 3.47 -12.96
C MET A 42 6.90 3.57 -12.41
N ASN A 43 6.23 2.44 -12.19
CA ASN A 43 4.90 2.41 -11.59
C ASN A 43 4.92 2.86 -10.12
N VAL A 44 5.94 2.45 -9.36
CA VAL A 44 6.14 2.94 -7.98
C VAL A 44 6.40 4.44 -7.96
N PHE A 45 7.20 4.95 -8.90
CA PHE A 45 7.40 6.40 -9.06
C PHE A 45 6.09 7.13 -9.40
N SER A 46 5.28 6.54 -10.28
CA SER A 46 3.99 7.11 -10.67
C SER A 46 2.99 7.14 -9.51
N ALA A 47 3.12 6.23 -8.54
CA ALA A 47 2.27 6.22 -7.36
C ALA A 47 2.40 7.52 -6.51
N PHE A 48 3.53 8.25 -6.60
CA PHE A 48 3.67 9.54 -5.93
C PHE A 48 2.73 10.62 -6.47
N PHE A 49 2.22 10.51 -7.70
CA PHE A 49 1.18 11.41 -8.20
C PHE A 49 -0.15 11.26 -7.45
N PHE A 50 -0.33 10.20 -6.67
CA PHE A 50 -1.50 9.94 -5.84
C PHE A 50 -1.37 10.47 -4.40
N VAL A 51 -0.35 11.28 -4.10
CA VAL A 51 -0.23 11.99 -2.80
C VAL A 51 -1.49 12.77 -2.40
N PRO A 52 -2.27 13.41 -3.30
CA PRO A 52 -3.54 14.03 -2.92
C PRO A 52 -4.53 13.05 -2.27
N ILE A 53 -4.55 11.79 -2.70
CA ILE A 53 -5.37 10.75 -2.08
C ILE A 53 -4.85 10.44 -0.67
N VAL A 54 -3.53 10.36 -0.49
CA VAL A 54 -2.92 10.17 0.84
C VAL A 54 -3.35 11.26 1.81
N LEU A 55 -3.29 12.51 1.38
CA LEU A 55 -3.67 13.65 2.22
C LEU A 55 -5.12 13.54 2.71
N SER A 56 -6.02 13.02 1.88
CA SER A 56 -7.44 12.91 2.23
C SER A 56 -7.72 11.97 3.42
N TRP A 57 -6.94 10.89 3.62
CA TRP A 57 -7.10 10.00 4.78
C TRP A 57 -6.18 10.33 5.95
N VAL A 58 -5.10 11.11 5.72
CA VAL A 58 -4.17 11.55 6.78
C VAL A 58 -4.67 12.81 7.50
N ILE A 59 -5.50 13.63 6.85
CA ILE A 59 -5.97 14.91 7.42
C ILE A 59 -6.82 14.73 8.69
N ILE A 60 -7.70 13.73 8.71
CA ILE A 60 -8.63 13.48 9.81
C ILE A 60 -7.87 13.13 11.11
N PRO A 61 -6.93 12.17 11.11
CA PRO A 61 -6.15 11.88 12.32
C PRO A 61 -5.16 12.98 12.70
N ILE A 62 -4.60 13.74 11.75
CA ILE A 62 -3.80 14.92 12.10
C ILE A 62 -4.65 15.94 12.84
N ALA A 63 -5.84 16.27 12.33
CA ALA A 63 -6.74 17.20 13.00
C ALA A 63 -7.07 16.73 14.43
N CYS A 64 -7.32 15.43 14.60
CA CYS A 64 -7.54 14.84 15.92
C CYS A 64 -6.33 15.00 16.86
N LEU A 65 -5.11 14.74 16.38
CA LEU A 65 -3.88 14.94 17.17
C LEU A 65 -3.64 16.40 17.53
N VAL A 66 -3.96 17.34 16.64
CA VAL A 66 -3.87 18.78 16.90
C VAL A 66 -4.84 19.18 18.01
N ILE A 67 -6.11 18.76 17.92
CA ILE A 67 -7.12 19.01 18.97
C ILE A 67 -6.66 18.41 20.31
N PHE A 68 -6.12 17.19 20.30
CA PHE A 68 -5.57 16.55 21.49
C PHE A 68 -4.42 17.36 22.11
N ALA A 69 -3.48 17.82 21.29
CA ALA A 69 -2.35 18.62 21.74
C ALA A 69 -2.79 19.95 22.37
N LEU A 70 -3.80 20.61 21.77
CA LEU A 70 -4.35 21.88 22.28
C LEU A 70 -5.09 21.71 23.61
N THR A 71 -5.77 20.58 23.82
CA THR A 71 -6.56 20.32 25.03
C THR A 71 -5.74 19.81 26.20
N THR A 72 -4.68 19.02 25.93
CA THR A 72 -3.93 18.32 26.98
C THR A 72 -2.58 18.98 27.29
N SER A 73 -2.10 19.91 26.44
CA SER A 73 -0.73 20.49 26.51
C SER A 73 0.41 19.46 26.54
N ALA A 74 0.11 18.19 26.29
CA ALA A 74 1.05 17.07 26.30
C ALA A 74 1.49 16.77 24.86
N SER A 75 2.67 17.25 24.50
CA SER A 75 3.29 16.98 23.19
C SER A 75 4.19 15.74 23.17
N GLU A 76 4.51 15.19 24.36
CA GLU A 76 5.41 14.06 24.50
C GLU A 76 4.71 12.70 24.62
N ILE A 77 5.31 11.68 24.00
CA ILE A 77 4.89 10.27 24.10
C ILE A 77 5.21 9.65 25.47
N SER A 78 6.06 10.30 26.27
CA SER A 78 6.44 9.86 27.62
C SER A 78 5.21 9.72 28.54
N ALA A 79 4.18 10.55 28.32
CA ALA A 79 2.92 10.46 29.03
C ALA A 79 2.03 9.30 28.50
N PRO A 80 1.36 8.54 29.37
CA PRO A 80 0.43 7.47 28.96
C PRO A 80 -0.72 8.00 28.07
N HIS A 81 -1.11 9.27 28.24
CA HIS A 81 -2.09 9.94 27.39
C HIS A 81 -1.61 10.12 25.95
N GLY A 82 -0.32 10.43 25.73
CA GLY A 82 0.26 10.59 24.40
C GLY A 82 0.29 9.28 23.60
N ARG A 83 0.55 8.16 24.27
CA ARG A 83 0.48 6.83 23.63
C ARG A 83 -0.93 6.46 23.20
N ARG A 84 -1.94 6.79 24.02
CA ARG A 84 -3.36 6.56 23.68
C ARG A 84 -3.79 7.43 22.50
N ALA A 85 -3.38 8.70 22.48
CA ALA A 85 -3.67 9.61 21.37
C ALA A 85 -3.03 9.12 20.05
N LEU A 86 -1.77 8.66 20.10
CA LEU A 86 -1.11 8.07 18.94
C LEU A 86 -1.85 6.83 18.42
N GLY A 87 -2.21 5.90 19.32
CA GLY A 87 -2.96 4.70 18.95
C GLY A 87 -4.32 5.03 18.36
N LEU A 88 -5.02 6.02 18.93
CA LEU A 88 -6.31 6.49 18.41
C LEU A 88 -6.15 7.10 17.01
N ALA A 89 -5.11 7.89 16.76
CA ALA A 89 -4.84 8.48 15.45
C ALA A 89 -4.52 7.41 14.39
N MET A 90 -3.72 6.39 14.75
CA MET A 90 -3.45 5.25 13.87
C MET A 90 -4.74 4.48 13.53
N LEU A 91 -5.57 4.20 14.53
CA LEU A 91 -6.87 3.55 14.32
C LEU A 91 -7.81 4.39 13.47
N LEU A 92 -7.81 5.71 13.67
CA LEU A 92 -8.63 6.63 12.89
C LEU A 92 -8.18 6.66 11.42
N GLN A 93 -6.88 6.66 11.14
CA GLN A 93 -6.36 6.57 9.79
C GLN A 93 -6.80 5.27 9.11
N LEU A 94 -6.64 4.15 9.81
CA LEU A 94 -7.08 2.83 9.32
C LEU A 94 -8.59 2.82 9.05
N GLY A 95 -9.39 3.35 9.98
CA GLY A 95 -10.84 3.46 9.83
C GLY A 95 -11.22 4.29 8.60
N VAL A 96 -10.66 5.50 8.48
CA VAL A 96 -10.92 6.38 7.32
C VAL A 96 -10.58 5.66 6.02
N LYS A 97 -9.43 4.96 5.97
CA LYS A 97 -9.05 4.18 4.79
C LYS A 97 -10.04 3.05 4.48
N LEU A 98 -10.42 2.26 5.48
CA LEU A 98 -11.32 1.12 5.30
C LEU A 98 -12.74 1.53 4.88
N PHE A 99 -13.25 2.65 5.37
CA PHE A 99 -14.61 3.11 5.10
C PHE A 99 -14.69 3.96 3.82
N PHE A 100 -13.83 4.96 3.66
CA PHE A 100 -13.90 5.91 2.54
C PHE A 100 -13.19 5.42 1.29
N PHE A 101 -12.19 4.54 1.42
CA PHE A 101 -11.41 4.02 0.29
C PHE A 101 -11.65 2.53 0.05
N SER A 102 -12.83 2.04 0.42
CA SER A 102 -13.20 0.63 0.25
C SER A 102 -13.12 0.15 -1.20
N ASP A 103 -13.41 1.01 -2.19
CA ASP A 103 -13.27 0.68 -3.62
C ASP A 103 -11.81 0.56 -4.07
N LEU A 104 -10.89 1.30 -3.47
CA LEU A 104 -9.46 1.14 -3.74
C LEU A 104 -8.97 -0.20 -3.18
N LEU A 105 -9.37 -0.53 -1.95
CA LEU A 105 -8.91 -1.73 -1.25
C LEU A 105 -9.54 -3.03 -1.78
N SER A 106 -10.67 -2.96 -2.48
CA SER A 106 -11.28 -4.11 -3.13
C SER A 106 -10.48 -4.58 -4.36
N ARG A 107 -9.66 -3.70 -4.95
CA ARG A 107 -8.83 -3.97 -6.15
C ARG A 107 -7.51 -4.64 -5.80
N PHE A 108 -7.56 -5.72 -5.01
CA PHE A 108 -6.36 -6.40 -4.55
C PHE A 108 -5.63 -7.10 -5.71
N PRO A 109 -4.40 -6.69 -6.06
CA PRO A 109 -3.73 -7.17 -7.28
C PRO A 109 -3.31 -8.63 -7.24
N PHE A 110 -3.08 -9.18 -6.04
CA PHE A 110 -2.60 -10.56 -5.89
C PHE A 110 -3.73 -11.60 -5.87
N GLY A 111 -5.00 -11.17 -5.90
CA GLY A 111 -6.15 -12.07 -5.92
C GLY A 111 -6.10 -13.05 -7.08
N SER A 112 -5.80 -12.57 -8.30
CA SER A 112 -5.72 -13.42 -9.49
C SER A 112 -4.45 -14.28 -9.55
N LEU A 113 -3.35 -13.84 -8.91
CA LEU A 113 -2.05 -14.53 -8.98
C LEU A 113 -1.94 -15.69 -7.99
N ILE A 114 -2.40 -15.48 -6.75
CA ILE A 114 -2.24 -16.45 -5.66
C ILE A 114 -3.51 -17.29 -5.48
N PHE A 115 -4.66 -16.71 -5.83
CA PHE A 115 -5.98 -17.23 -5.47
C PHE A 115 -6.90 -17.43 -6.67
N SER A 116 -6.34 -17.64 -7.87
CA SER A 116 -7.10 -17.93 -9.10
C SER A 116 -8.09 -19.11 -8.98
N SER A 117 -7.85 -20.00 -8.03
CA SER A 117 -8.70 -21.16 -7.72
C SER A 117 -9.62 -20.96 -6.51
N LEU A 118 -9.56 -19.84 -5.80
CA LEU A 118 -10.42 -19.55 -4.64
C LEU A 118 -11.65 -18.74 -5.06
N ASP A 119 -12.68 -18.86 -4.23
CA ASP A 119 -13.92 -18.09 -4.35
C ASP A 119 -13.63 -16.57 -4.41
N PRO A 120 -14.17 -15.84 -5.41
CA PRO A 120 -14.00 -14.40 -5.56
C PRO A 120 -14.30 -13.58 -4.30
N SER A 121 -15.18 -14.09 -3.44
CA SER A 121 -15.53 -13.47 -2.14
C SER A 121 -14.35 -13.44 -1.16
N LEU A 122 -13.48 -14.44 -1.15
CA LEU A 122 -12.29 -14.48 -0.29
C LEU A 122 -11.25 -13.45 -0.71
N GLY A 123 -11.08 -13.23 -2.01
CA GLY A 123 -10.19 -12.18 -2.53
C GLY A 123 -10.61 -10.79 -2.07
N LEU A 124 -11.92 -10.52 -2.05
CA LEU A 124 -12.49 -9.29 -1.53
C LEU A 124 -12.26 -9.15 -0.02
N LEU A 125 -12.47 -10.20 0.77
CA LEU A 125 -12.24 -10.16 2.21
C LEU A 125 -10.76 -9.92 2.55
N LEU A 126 -9.86 -10.65 1.89
CA LEU A 126 -8.42 -10.50 2.09
C LEU A 126 -7.94 -9.10 1.69
N GLY A 127 -8.33 -8.66 0.50
CA GLY A 127 -7.95 -7.38 -0.07
C GLY A 127 -8.47 -6.18 0.71
N ARG A 128 -9.72 -6.25 1.18
CA ARG A 128 -10.36 -5.13 1.86
C ARG A 128 -10.02 -5.04 3.35
N TRP A 129 -9.85 -6.17 4.04
CA TRP A 129 -9.75 -6.18 5.49
C TRP A 129 -8.38 -6.63 5.98
N ILE A 130 -7.92 -7.79 5.52
CA ILE A 130 -6.74 -8.43 6.10
C ILE A 130 -5.47 -7.70 5.64
N PHE A 131 -5.35 -7.39 4.36
CA PHE A 131 -4.14 -6.80 3.82
C PHE A 131 -3.91 -5.36 4.31
N PRO A 132 -4.91 -4.45 4.34
CA PRO A 132 -4.74 -3.11 4.90
C PRO A 132 -4.40 -3.14 6.39
N LEU A 133 -4.96 -4.09 7.13
CA LEU A 133 -4.62 -4.30 8.54
C LEU A 133 -3.16 -4.74 8.71
N LEU A 134 -2.66 -5.63 7.84
CA LEU A 134 -1.26 -6.05 7.84
C LEU A 134 -0.31 -4.89 7.52
N LEU A 135 -0.65 -4.04 6.53
CA LEU A 135 0.13 -2.84 6.22
C LEU A 135 0.15 -1.85 7.38
N ALA A 136 -0.99 -1.65 8.04
CA ALA A 136 -1.10 -0.84 9.25
C ALA A 136 -0.28 -1.42 10.42
N ALA A 137 -0.27 -2.74 10.59
CA ALA A 137 0.54 -3.38 11.62
C ALA A 137 2.04 -3.25 11.33
N LEU A 138 2.45 -3.39 10.07
CA LEU A 138 3.84 -3.25 9.65
C LEU A 138 4.35 -1.82 9.86
N SER A 139 3.56 -0.82 9.44
CA SER A 139 3.87 0.60 9.65
C SER A 139 3.88 0.99 11.13
N ALA A 140 2.97 0.44 11.94
CA ALA A 140 3.00 0.59 13.39
C ALA A 140 4.27 -0.01 13.99
N GLY A 141 4.73 -1.15 13.48
CA GLY A 141 6.02 -1.76 13.84
C GLY A 141 7.21 -0.84 13.57
N VAL A 142 7.24 -0.17 12.41
CA VAL A 142 8.28 0.82 12.07
C VAL A 142 8.24 2.02 13.02
N ALA A 143 7.04 2.57 13.28
CA ALA A 143 6.87 3.64 14.25
C ALA A 143 7.32 3.21 15.66
N TRP A 144 7.03 1.97 16.05
CA TRP A 144 7.46 1.41 17.33
C TRP A 144 8.99 1.28 17.47
N ILE A 145 9.67 0.86 16.40
CA ILE A 145 11.14 0.82 16.37
C ILE A 145 11.73 2.22 16.56
N TYR A 146 11.11 3.23 15.94
CA TYR A 146 11.49 4.64 16.16
C TYR A 146 11.30 5.05 17.62
N LEU A 147 10.17 4.71 18.24
CA LEU A 147 9.88 5.03 19.64
C LEU A 147 10.86 4.38 20.61
N LYS A 148 11.31 3.15 20.34
CA LYS A 148 12.30 2.45 21.17
C LYS A 148 13.67 3.12 21.17
N ARG A 149 13.99 3.98 20.19
CA ARG A 149 15.33 4.55 20.01
C ARG A 149 15.58 5.87 20.77
N GLY A 150 14.58 6.53 21.36
CA GLY A 150 14.79 7.81 22.05
C GLY A 150 13.96 8.01 23.32
N ARG A 151 14.45 8.87 24.22
CA ARG A 151 13.88 9.13 25.56
C ARG A 151 12.71 10.13 25.57
N SER A 152 12.73 11.14 24.69
CA SER A 152 11.59 12.03 24.45
C SER A 152 11.32 12.03 22.94
N GLN A 153 10.12 11.57 22.56
CA GLN A 153 9.70 11.46 21.17
C GLN A 153 8.36 12.18 21.01
N SER A 154 8.28 12.99 19.95
CA SER A 154 7.08 13.72 19.60
C SER A 154 6.00 12.77 19.06
N ILE A 155 4.77 12.93 19.56
CA ILE A 155 3.57 12.20 19.09
C ILE A 155 3.39 12.39 17.58
N PHE A 156 3.60 13.62 17.10
CA PHE A 156 3.45 13.97 15.69
C PHE A 156 4.47 13.24 14.83
N VAL A 157 5.75 13.19 15.23
CA VAL A 157 6.78 12.54 14.44
C VAL A 157 6.51 11.03 14.33
N ALA A 158 6.11 10.39 15.43
CA ALA A 158 5.75 8.98 15.42
C ALA A 158 4.55 8.69 14.51
N TYR A 159 3.53 9.54 14.56
CA TYR A 159 2.37 9.45 13.66
C TYR A 159 2.78 9.70 12.21
N PHE A 160 3.62 10.69 11.91
CA PHE A 160 4.08 10.96 10.55
C PHE A 160 4.86 9.79 9.96
N ILE A 161 5.72 9.13 10.76
CA ILE A 161 6.43 7.91 10.33
C ILE A 161 5.43 6.81 9.99
N TYR A 162 4.46 6.57 10.89
CA TYR A 162 3.39 5.62 10.64
C TYR A 162 2.62 5.94 9.36
N ALA A 163 2.12 7.18 9.25
CA ALA A 163 1.29 7.63 8.14
C ALA A 163 2.03 7.57 6.80
N ALA A 164 3.32 7.95 6.77
CA ALA A 164 4.15 7.88 5.59
C ALA A 164 4.39 6.44 5.14
N VAL A 165 4.77 5.54 6.06
CA VAL A 165 5.04 4.14 5.74
C VAL A 165 3.76 3.42 5.32
N ASP A 166 2.68 3.58 6.06
CA ASP A 166 1.38 2.99 5.76
C ASP A 166 0.83 3.46 4.40
N SER A 167 0.89 4.77 4.14
CA SER A 167 0.40 5.35 2.89
C SER A 167 1.27 4.94 1.70
N PHE A 168 2.60 4.94 1.87
CA PHE A 168 3.52 4.48 0.84
C PHE A 168 3.28 3.01 0.48
N LEU A 169 3.18 2.13 1.48
CA LEU A 169 2.90 0.71 1.26
C LEU A 169 1.53 0.52 0.59
N THR A 170 0.52 1.28 1.01
CA THR A 170 -0.82 1.23 0.40
C THR A 170 -0.77 1.65 -1.06
N LEU A 171 -0.07 2.73 -1.39
CA LEU A 171 0.09 3.18 -2.77
C LEU A 171 0.85 2.17 -3.62
N VAL A 172 1.95 1.60 -3.10
CA VAL A 172 2.69 0.56 -3.82
C VAL A 172 1.79 -0.64 -4.11
N VAL A 173 1.08 -1.13 -3.10
CA VAL A 173 0.26 -2.34 -3.21
C VAL A 173 -0.98 -2.11 -4.07
N TYR A 174 -1.75 -1.06 -3.84
CA TYR A 174 -3.07 -0.89 -4.47
C TYR A 174 -3.08 0.03 -5.69
N VAL A 175 -1.97 0.72 -5.97
CA VAL A 175 -1.86 1.64 -7.11
C VAL A 175 -0.74 1.22 -8.04
N ALA A 176 0.49 1.06 -7.55
CA ALA A 176 1.65 0.77 -8.41
C ALA A 176 1.63 -0.65 -9.00
N LEU A 177 1.36 -1.66 -8.17
CA LEU A 177 1.40 -3.05 -8.62
C LEU A 177 0.30 -3.42 -9.63
N PRO A 178 -0.97 -2.96 -9.49
CA PRO A 178 -1.99 -3.19 -10.51
C PRO A 178 -1.69 -2.54 -11.88
N MET A 179 -0.82 -1.53 -11.93
CA MET A 179 -0.48 -0.84 -13.19
C MET A 179 0.54 -1.58 -14.06
N GLY A 180 1.19 -2.65 -13.58
CA GLY A 180 2.35 -3.28 -14.24
C GLY A 180 2.16 -4.73 -14.64
#